data_AF-A0A6N8NNY4-F1
#
_entry.id   AF-A0A6N8NNY4-F1
#
_cell.length_a   1.000
_cell.length_b   1.000
_cell.length_c   1.000
_cell.angle_alpha   90.00
_cell.angle_beta   90.00
_cell.angle_gamma   90.00
#
_symmetry.space_group_name_H-M   'P 1'
#
loop_
_entity.id
_entity.type
_entity.pdbx_description
1 polymer ?
#
loop_
_entity_poly.entity_id
_entity_poly.type
_entity_poly.pdbx_seq_one_letter_code
_entity_poly.pdbx_strand_id
1 'polypeptide(L)'
;NDESSDGFTFTPGDKVTCVAGNNTTIATFDTQSEAARSLRAVEKVSFSLEDAQELAGSDNKKSNALSLVTSMNSCPANTEQVCLEFSSVIESKRFDSLYKQIDLAPEEFKKLVNEEVENNAATDKAPSTHTSPVVPATTPGTKPDLNASFVSANAEQFYQYQPTEIILSEGRLVDSQGDGVVGVNYYTNSGRGVTGENGEFSFSWGETISFGIDTFELGSVRGNKSTIALTELGDEVRGANIDQLIHRYSKAGQNHTRVVPDEVRKVFAEYPNVINEIINLSLSNGATLGEGEQVVNLPNEFIEQFKTGQAKEIDTAICAKT
;
A
#
# COMPACT_ATOMS: atom_id res chain seq x y z
N ASN A 1 17.62 -2.87 -24.03
CA ASN A 1 18.53 -1.88 -24.66
C ASN A 1 17.74 -0.68 -25.19
N ASP A 2 16.82 -0.13 -24.39
CA ASP A 2 15.92 0.99 -24.76
C ASP A 2 15.14 0.81 -26.09
N GLU A 3 14.98 -0.44 -26.51
CA GLU A 3 14.31 -0.85 -27.74
C GLU A 3 13.21 -1.86 -27.39
N SER A 4 12.21 -1.95 -28.27
CA SER A 4 11.06 -2.83 -28.08
C SER A 4 11.47 -4.32 -28.17
N SER A 5 10.79 -5.17 -27.38
CA SER A 5 11.07 -6.61 -27.30
C SER A 5 10.50 -7.41 -28.47
N ASP A 6 9.72 -6.79 -29.37
CA ASP A 6 9.16 -7.41 -30.57
C ASP A 6 10.20 -7.59 -31.69
N GLY A 7 11.32 -6.87 -31.61
CA GLY A 7 12.51 -7.10 -32.43
C GLY A 7 13.35 -5.84 -32.58
N PHE A 8 14.67 -5.98 -32.41
CA PHE A 8 15.61 -4.89 -32.61
C PHE A 8 16.95 -5.43 -33.13
N THR A 9 17.76 -4.54 -33.71
CA THR A 9 19.10 -4.87 -34.18
C THR A 9 20.12 -4.59 -33.08
N PHE A 10 21.08 -5.49 -32.89
CA PHE A 10 22.15 -5.34 -31.90
C PHE A 10 23.50 -5.69 -32.53
N THR A 11 24.59 -5.13 -31.99
CA THR A 11 25.94 -5.46 -32.47
C THR A 11 26.36 -6.80 -31.88
N PRO A 12 26.86 -7.76 -32.70
CA PRO A 12 27.39 -9.01 -32.18
C PRO A 12 28.50 -8.77 -31.15
N GLY A 13 28.37 -9.33 -29.95
CA GLY A 13 29.26 -9.09 -28.82
C GLY A 13 28.70 -8.15 -27.76
N ASP A 14 27.61 -7.43 -28.05
CA ASP A 14 26.88 -6.64 -27.05
C ASP A 14 26.10 -7.55 -26.09
N LYS A 15 25.72 -6.98 -24.94
CA LYS A 15 24.75 -7.59 -24.04
C LYS A 15 23.33 -7.16 -24.42
N VAL A 16 22.41 -8.11 -24.40
CA VAL A 16 20.98 -7.83 -24.50
C VAL A 16 20.39 -7.89 -23.10
N THR A 17 19.79 -6.80 -22.66
CA THR A 17 19.16 -6.69 -21.34
C THR A 17 17.68 -6.38 -21.48
N CYS A 18 16.86 -7.23 -20.87
CA CYS A 18 15.41 -7.14 -20.79
C CYS A 18 15.03 -6.54 -19.43
N VAL A 19 14.27 -5.46 -19.47
CA VAL A 19 13.71 -4.80 -18.29
C VAL A 19 12.19 -4.80 -18.38
N ALA A 20 11.51 -4.96 -17.26
CA ALA A 20 10.08 -4.64 -17.15
C ALA A 20 9.75 -4.07 -15.78
N GLY A 21 8.47 -3.74 -15.57
CA GLY A 21 7.99 -3.10 -14.37
C GLY A 21 8.59 -1.70 -14.24
N ASN A 22 9.09 -1.35 -13.06
CA ASN A 22 9.78 -0.09 -12.82
C ASN A 22 11.29 -0.23 -13.02
N ASN A 23 11.68 -0.65 -14.23
CA ASN A 23 13.06 -0.88 -14.66
C ASN A 23 13.77 -2.06 -13.96
N THR A 24 13.03 -3.08 -13.55
CA THR A 24 13.58 -4.33 -13.01
C THR A 24 14.22 -5.13 -14.13
N THR A 25 15.49 -5.49 -13.98
CA THR A 25 16.18 -6.39 -14.92
C THR A 25 15.67 -7.81 -14.74
N ILE A 26 15.07 -8.35 -15.78
CA ILE A 26 14.49 -9.71 -15.80
C ILE A 26 15.49 -10.69 -16.42
N ALA A 27 16.21 -10.26 -17.45
CA ALA A 27 17.14 -11.13 -18.14
C ALA A 27 18.26 -10.35 -18.82
N THR A 28 19.47 -10.88 -18.72
CA THR A 28 20.65 -10.46 -19.47
C THR A 28 21.21 -11.65 -20.25
N PHE A 29 21.47 -11.42 -21.53
CA PHE A 29 22.05 -12.39 -22.45
C PHE A 29 23.34 -11.85 -23.05
N ASP A 30 24.39 -12.67 -23.03
CA ASP A 30 25.60 -12.39 -23.81
C ASP A 30 25.37 -12.79 -25.26
N THR A 31 25.69 -11.90 -26.20
CA THR A 31 25.61 -12.23 -27.62
C THR A 31 26.98 -12.67 -28.13
N GLN A 32 27.01 -13.72 -28.97
CA GLN A 32 28.28 -14.22 -29.51
C GLN A 32 28.94 -13.18 -30.42
N SER A 33 30.25 -12.98 -30.24
CA SER A 33 31.07 -12.14 -31.12
C SER A 33 31.05 -12.63 -32.57
N GLU A 34 31.19 -11.70 -33.51
CA GLU A 34 31.17 -11.99 -34.95
C GLU A 34 32.22 -13.03 -35.39
N ALA A 35 33.37 -13.09 -34.70
CA ALA A 35 34.43 -14.07 -34.95
C ALA A 35 34.08 -15.52 -34.57
N ALA A 36 33.05 -15.72 -33.73
CA ALA A 36 32.54 -17.03 -33.34
C ALA A 36 31.31 -17.48 -34.15
N ARG A 37 30.73 -16.58 -34.96
CA ARG A 37 29.57 -16.88 -35.80
C ARG A 37 30.01 -17.52 -37.11
N SER A 38 29.44 -18.68 -37.44
CA SER A 38 29.55 -19.30 -38.77
C SER A 38 29.13 -18.29 -39.86
N LEU A 39 29.78 -18.32 -41.03
CA LEU A 39 29.55 -17.50 -42.26
C LEU A 39 28.12 -17.52 -42.85
N ARG A 40 27.12 -18.02 -42.12
CA ARG A 40 25.71 -18.03 -42.53
C ARG A 40 25.03 -16.78 -41.97
N ALA A 41 24.32 -16.06 -42.84
CA ALA A 41 23.46 -14.95 -42.42
C ALA A 41 22.44 -15.48 -41.40
N VAL A 42 22.53 -15.00 -40.17
CA VAL A 42 21.54 -15.28 -39.13
C VAL A 42 20.43 -14.26 -39.28
N GLU A 43 19.27 -14.68 -39.76
CA GLU A 43 18.11 -13.80 -39.97
C GLU A 43 17.40 -13.43 -38.66
N LYS A 44 17.41 -14.30 -37.64
CA LYS A 44 16.77 -14.07 -36.33
C LYS A 44 17.50 -14.83 -35.22
N VAL A 45 17.67 -14.21 -34.06
CA VAL A 45 18.18 -14.84 -32.82
C VAL A 45 17.07 -14.73 -31.77
N SER A 46 16.70 -15.86 -31.14
CA SER A 46 15.79 -15.89 -30.00
C SER A 46 16.56 -16.21 -28.73
N PHE A 47 16.17 -15.58 -27.62
CA PHE A 47 16.73 -15.82 -26.30
C PHE A 47 15.66 -16.46 -25.42
N SER A 48 15.99 -17.58 -24.75
CA SER A 48 15.11 -18.20 -23.76
C SER A 48 15.32 -17.54 -22.40
N LEU A 49 14.24 -17.20 -21.69
CA LEU A 49 14.34 -16.66 -20.34
C LEU A 49 15.14 -17.57 -19.40
N GLU A 50 15.06 -18.89 -19.58
CA GLU A 50 15.77 -19.88 -18.77
C GLU A 50 17.30 -19.80 -18.88
N ASP A 51 17.81 -19.19 -19.96
CA ASP A 51 19.23 -18.99 -20.25
C ASP A 51 19.76 -17.66 -19.71
N ALA A 52 18.90 -16.87 -19.04
CA ALA A 52 19.27 -15.58 -18.48
C ALA A 52 20.34 -15.71 -17.38
N GLN A 53 21.28 -14.76 -17.35
CA GLN A 53 22.35 -14.70 -16.35
C GLN A 53 21.81 -14.66 -14.92
N GLU A 54 20.70 -13.97 -14.70
CA GLU A 54 20.03 -13.76 -13.42
C GLU A 54 19.41 -15.06 -12.85
N LEU A 55 19.05 -15.99 -13.74
CA LEU A 55 18.44 -17.28 -13.39
C LEU A 55 19.46 -18.43 -13.42
N ALA A 56 20.71 -18.15 -13.78
CA ALA A 56 21.76 -19.15 -13.84
C ALA A 56 22.02 -19.76 -12.44
N GLY A 57 22.07 -21.10 -12.38
CA GLY A 57 22.47 -21.82 -11.16
C GLY A 57 21.41 -21.96 -10.08
N SER A 58 20.14 -21.59 -10.30
CA SER A 58 19.03 -21.84 -9.37
C SER A 58 17.76 -22.30 -10.07
N ASP A 59 17.35 -23.55 -9.83
CA ASP A 59 16.10 -24.11 -10.36
C ASP A 59 14.87 -23.40 -9.79
N ASN A 60 14.96 -22.90 -8.55
CA ASN A 60 13.90 -22.09 -7.92
C ASN A 60 13.69 -20.79 -8.68
N LYS A 61 14.77 -20.03 -8.95
CA LYS A 61 14.70 -18.77 -9.71
C LYS A 61 14.10 -19.00 -11.09
N LYS A 62 14.54 -20.04 -11.80
CA LYS A 62 14.00 -20.41 -13.11
C LYS A 62 12.51 -20.69 -13.05
N SER A 63 12.08 -21.58 -12.14
CA SER A 63 10.67 -21.98 -12.02
C SER A 63 9.78 -20.79 -11.63
N ASN A 64 10.18 -20.01 -10.63
CA ASN A 64 9.41 -18.87 -10.13
C ASN A 64 9.35 -17.72 -11.13
N ALA A 65 10.47 -17.37 -11.77
CA ALA A 65 10.51 -16.33 -12.80
C ALA A 65 9.64 -16.72 -14.00
N LEU A 66 9.73 -17.97 -14.47
CA LEU A 66 8.91 -18.46 -15.57
C LEU A 66 7.42 -18.43 -15.20
N SER A 67 7.07 -18.88 -14.00
CA SER A 67 5.68 -18.84 -13.50
C SER A 67 5.14 -17.41 -13.44
N LEU A 68 5.91 -16.48 -12.88
CA LEU A 68 5.50 -15.08 -12.73
C LEU A 68 5.35 -14.39 -14.09
N VAL A 69 6.37 -14.48 -14.95
CA VAL A 69 6.38 -13.88 -16.29
C VAL A 69 5.27 -14.46 -17.17
N THR A 70 5.01 -15.77 -17.09
CA THR A 70 3.90 -16.40 -17.83
C THR A 70 2.54 -15.94 -17.31
N SER A 71 2.39 -15.80 -15.98
CA SER A 71 1.12 -15.35 -15.38
C SER A 71 0.75 -13.92 -15.73
N MET A 72 1.75 -13.07 -16.02
CA MET A 72 1.58 -11.66 -16.38
C MET A 72 1.76 -11.42 -17.88
N ASN A 73 1.80 -12.47 -18.70
CA ASN A 73 1.88 -12.34 -20.14
C ASN A 73 0.55 -11.81 -20.70
N SER A 74 0.55 -10.57 -21.19
CA SER A 74 -0.62 -9.92 -21.80
C SER A 74 -0.91 -10.41 -23.21
N CYS A 75 0.00 -11.18 -23.85
CA CYS A 75 -0.18 -11.73 -25.19
C CYS A 75 -0.02 -13.27 -25.25
N PRO A 76 -0.82 -14.05 -24.49
CA PRO A 76 -0.66 -15.51 -24.40
C PRO A 76 -0.91 -16.26 -25.72
N ALA A 77 -1.55 -15.62 -26.70
CA ALA A 77 -1.77 -16.19 -28.03
C ALA A 77 -0.52 -16.16 -28.93
N ASN A 78 0.50 -15.36 -28.59
CA ASN A 78 1.74 -15.29 -29.34
C ASN A 78 2.76 -16.28 -28.75
N THR A 79 3.11 -17.32 -29.50
CA THR A 79 4.09 -18.32 -29.06
C THR A 79 5.54 -17.89 -29.27
N GLU A 80 5.79 -16.77 -29.95
CA GLU A 80 7.14 -16.25 -30.25
C GLU A 80 7.54 -15.07 -29.35
N GLN A 81 6.62 -14.52 -28.55
CA GLN A 81 6.86 -13.34 -27.74
C GLN A 81 6.14 -13.44 -26.39
N VAL A 82 6.77 -12.87 -25.37
CA VAL A 82 6.14 -12.56 -24.09
C VAL A 82 5.89 -11.06 -24.02
N CYS A 83 4.68 -10.65 -23.64
CA CYS A 83 4.33 -9.24 -23.48
C CYS A 83 4.08 -8.96 -22.00
N LEU A 84 4.86 -8.06 -21.42
CA LEU A 84 4.70 -7.60 -20.04
C LEU A 84 4.20 -6.16 -20.08
N GLU A 85 2.92 -6.00 -20.40
CA GLU A 85 2.23 -4.71 -20.35
C GLU A 85 1.48 -4.58 -19.03
N PHE A 86 1.89 -3.62 -18.21
CA PHE A 86 1.25 -3.34 -16.94
C PHE A 86 0.17 -2.27 -17.13
N SER A 87 -1.07 -2.62 -16.83
CA SER A 87 -2.24 -1.73 -16.94
C SER A 87 -2.17 -0.55 -15.95
N SER A 88 -1.30 -0.65 -14.95
CA SER A 88 -1.06 0.39 -13.95
C SER A 88 0.36 0.33 -13.39
N VAL A 89 0.81 1.45 -12.82
CA VAL A 89 2.06 1.52 -12.03
C VAL A 89 2.04 0.52 -10.86
N ILE A 90 0.85 0.18 -10.37
CA ILE A 90 0.63 -0.79 -9.27
C ILE A 90 0.97 -2.20 -9.74
N GLU A 91 0.45 -2.62 -10.90
CA GLU A 91 0.73 -3.94 -11.48
C GLU A 91 2.22 -4.11 -11.81
N SER A 92 2.85 -3.02 -12.28
CA SER A 92 4.28 -2.92 -12.52
C SER A 92 5.11 -3.10 -11.23
N LYS A 93 4.75 -2.42 -10.12
CA LYS A 93 5.42 -2.58 -8.82
C LYS A 93 5.20 -3.96 -8.19
N ARG A 94 4.02 -4.55 -8.42
CA ARG A 94 3.72 -5.91 -7.99
C ARG A 94 4.64 -6.91 -8.66
N PHE A 95 4.80 -6.79 -9.98
CA PHE A 95 5.77 -7.59 -10.72
C PHE A 95 7.18 -7.41 -10.14
N ASP A 96 7.63 -6.17 -9.90
CA ASP A 96 8.95 -5.90 -9.33
C ASP A 96 9.17 -6.57 -7.95
N SER A 97 8.18 -6.47 -7.06
CA SER A 97 8.23 -7.03 -5.71
C SER A 97 8.33 -8.55 -5.72
N LEU A 98 7.47 -9.20 -6.52
CA LEU A 98 7.48 -10.64 -6.69
C LEU A 98 8.76 -11.09 -7.38
N TYR A 99 9.21 -10.39 -8.42
CA TYR A 99 10.40 -10.76 -9.17
C TYR A 99 11.68 -10.73 -8.31
N LYS A 100 11.77 -9.85 -7.30
CA LYS A 100 12.88 -9.84 -6.33
C LYS A 100 12.90 -11.05 -5.39
N GLN A 101 11.78 -11.74 -5.24
CA GLN A 101 11.60 -12.85 -4.30
C GLN A 101 11.58 -14.22 -5.01
N ILE A 102 11.95 -14.29 -6.29
CA ILE A 102 11.97 -15.53 -7.09
C ILE A 102 12.93 -16.60 -6.57
N ASP A 103 13.84 -16.28 -5.65
CA ASP A 103 14.78 -17.25 -5.07
C ASP A 103 14.15 -18.12 -3.97
N LEU A 104 12.95 -17.76 -3.49
CA LEU A 104 12.21 -18.53 -2.51
C LEU A 104 11.89 -19.94 -3.02
N ALA A 105 11.61 -20.86 -2.09
CA ALA A 105 11.11 -22.18 -2.47
C ALA A 105 9.81 -22.03 -3.28
N PRO A 106 9.57 -22.82 -4.34
CA PRO A 106 8.42 -22.62 -5.24
C PRO A 106 7.06 -22.60 -4.53
N GLU A 107 6.89 -23.41 -3.48
CA GLU A 107 5.67 -23.44 -2.66
C GLU A 107 5.49 -22.16 -1.84
N GLU A 108 6.56 -21.58 -1.32
CA GLU A 108 6.53 -20.29 -0.59
C GLU A 108 6.29 -19.12 -1.54
N PHE A 109 6.93 -19.14 -2.71
CA PHE A 109 6.72 -18.15 -3.75
C PHE A 109 5.28 -18.18 -4.27
N LYS A 110 4.72 -19.38 -4.52
CA LYS A 110 3.34 -19.54 -4.95
C LYS A 110 2.35 -19.05 -3.88
N LYS A 111 2.63 -19.29 -2.60
CA LYS A 111 1.86 -18.71 -1.50
C LYS A 111 1.94 -17.19 -1.52
N LEU A 112 3.12 -16.58 -1.68
CA LEU A 112 3.27 -15.14 -1.78
C LEU A 112 2.46 -14.54 -2.96
N VAL A 113 2.57 -15.16 -4.14
CA VAL A 113 1.81 -14.74 -5.33
C VAL A 113 0.30 -14.83 -5.07
N ASN A 114 -0.16 -15.96 -4.51
CA ASN A 114 -1.57 -16.18 -4.21
C ASN A 114 -2.08 -15.33 -3.07
N GLU A 115 -1.32 -15.15 -1.99
CA GLU A 115 -1.63 -14.25 -0.89
C GLU A 115 -1.75 -12.82 -1.42
N GLU A 116 -0.87 -12.35 -2.31
CA GLU A 116 -1.06 -11.04 -2.95
C GLU A 116 -2.30 -10.97 -3.88
N VAL A 117 -2.70 -12.07 -4.55
CA VAL A 117 -3.96 -12.11 -5.34
C VAL A 117 -5.18 -12.13 -4.42
N GLU A 118 -5.19 -13.01 -3.42
CA GLU A 118 -6.26 -13.19 -2.45
C GLU A 118 -6.39 -11.97 -1.55
N ASN A 119 -5.30 -11.28 -1.22
CA ASN A 119 -5.32 -10.01 -0.49
C ASN A 119 -5.99 -8.85 -1.24
N ASN A 120 -6.14 -8.98 -2.57
CA ASN A 120 -6.94 -8.06 -3.40
C ASN A 120 -8.41 -8.51 -3.57
N ALA A 121 -8.71 -9.78 -3.26
CA ALA A 121 -10.05 -10.38 -3.33
C ALA A 121 -10.69 -10.66 -1.95
N ALA A 122 -9.91 -10.53 -0.87
CA ALA A 122 -10.30 -10.86 0.49
C ALA A 122 -11.29 -9.85 1.06
N THR A 123 -12.11 -10.35 1.97
CA THR A 123 -13.06 -9.60 2.82
C THR A 123 -12.38 -8.57 3.75
N ASP A 124 -11.04 -8.56 3.83
CA ASP A 124 -10.19 -7.60 4.54
C ASP A 124 -9.75 -6.45 3.62
N LYS A 125 -10.71 -5.80 2.96
CA LYS A 125 -10.41 -4.58 2.19
C LYS A 125 -9.99 -3.46 3.14
N ALA A 126 -9.19 -2.53 2.62
CA ALA A 126 -9.16 -1.18 3.20
C ALA A 126 -10.62 -0.75 3.46
N PRO A 127 -10.93 -0.13 4.61
CA PRO A 127 -12.27 0.32 4.91
C PRO A 127 -12.87 1.05 3.72
N SER A 128 -14.16 0.81 3.45
CA SER A 128 -14.83 1.27 2.23
C SER A 128 -14.89 2.80 2.20
N THR A 129 -13.80 3.45 1.78
CA THR A 129 -13.84 4.84 1.38
C THR A 129 -14.64 4.86 0.09
N HIS A 130 -15.85 5.40 0.15
CA HIS A 130 -16.57 5.87 -1.02
C HIS A 130 -15.77 6.99 -1.70
N THR A 131 -14.66 6.67 -2.37
CA THR A 131 -14.10 7.56 -3.38
C THR A 131 -14.93 7.31 -4.62
N SER A 132 -15.97 8.10 -4.82
CA SER A 132 -16.54 8.23 -6.16
C SER A 132 -15.38 8.58 -7.11
N PRO A 133 -15.05 7.75 -8.13
CA PRO A 133 -13.97 8.00 -9.06
C PRO A 133 -14.35 9.11 -10.06
N VAL A 134 -15.12 10.10 -9.62
CA VAL A 134 -15.49 11.26 -10.41
C VAL A 134 -14.32 12.22 -10.31
N VAL A 135 -13.33 12.01 -11.18
CA VAL A 135 -12.33 13.03 -11.49
C VAL A 135 -13.11 14.19 -12.14
N PRO A 136 -13.13 15.39 -11.56
CA PRO A 136 -13.77 16.55 -12.18
C PRO A 136 -13.22 16.71 -13.59
N ALA A 137 -14.11 16.77 -14.59
CA ALA A 137 -13.71 16.89 -15.98
C ALA A 137 -12.86 18.16 -16.18
N THR A 138 -11.59 18.00 -16.49
CA THR A 138 -10.73 19.12 -16.91
C THR A 138 -10.94 19.36 -18.39
N THR A 139 -11.34 20.57 -18.77
CA THR A 139 -11.42 20.97 -20.18
C THR A 139 -10.03 20.84 -20.82
N PRO A 140 -9.86 20.07 -21.91
CA PRO A 140 -8.58 19.94 -22.59
C PRO A 140 -8.01 21.32 -22.94
N GLY A 141 -6.77 21.60 -22.52
CA GLY A 141 -6.08 22.87 -22.77
C GLY A 141 -6.07 23.87 -21.61
N THR A 142 -6.72 23.58 -20.47
CA THR A 142 -6.61 24.42 -19.28
C THR A 142 -5.33 24.10 -18.50
N LYS A 143 -4.45 25.10 -18.36
CA LYS A 143 -3.27 25.04 -17.47
C LYS A 143 -3.64 25.66 -16.13
N PRO A 144 -3.26 25.07 -14.98
CA PRO A 144 -3.46 25.68 -13.68
C PRO A 144 -2.46 26.85 -13.51
N ASP A 145 -2.81 28.03 -14.02
CA ASP A 145 -2.04 29.26 -13.85
C ASP A 145 -2.62 30.07 -12.67
N LEU A 146 -1.83 30.23 -11.60
CA LEU A 146 -2.19 31.02 -10.42
C LEU A 146 -2.37 32.52 -10.72
N ASN A 147 -1.89 32.98 -11.88
CA ASN A 147 -2.04 34.37 -12.34
C ASN A 147 -3.25 34.56 -13.28
N ALA A 148 -3.99 33.50 -13.58
CA ALA A 148 -5.20 33.59 -14.39
C ALA A 148 -6.38 34.07 -13.55
N SER A 149 -7.34 34.76 -14.20
CA SER A 149 -8.56 35.24 -13.53
C SER A 149 -9.47 34.13 -13.02
N PHE A 150 -9.24 32.86 -13.39
CA PHE A 150 -9.97 31.70 -12.90
C PHE A 150 -9.02 30.52 -12.70
N VAL A 151 -8.82 30.13 -11.43
CA VAL A 151 -8.03 28.98 -11.03
C VAL A 151 -8.94 27.74 -11.06
N SER A 152 -8.50 26.63 -11.66
CA SER A 152 -9.33 25.42 -11.75
C SER A 152 -9.60 24.83 -10.36
N ALA A 153 -10.78 24.24 -10.16
CA ALA A 153 -11.17 23.61 -8.88
C ALA A 153 -10.26 22.43 -8.46
N ASN A 154 -9.39 21.95 -9.36
CA ASN A 154 -8.42 20.90 -9.11
C ASN A 154 -6.97 21.42 -9.05
N ALA A 155 -6.74 22.74 -9.02
CA ALA A 155 -5.39 23.30 -9.00
C ALA A 155 -4.55 22.74 -7.84
N GLU A 156 -5.17 22.46 -6.68
CA GLU A 156 -4.48 21.85 -5.54
C GLU A 156 -3.86 20.48 -5.89
N GLN A 157 -4.51 19.63 -6.68
CA GLN A 157 -3.94 18.34 -7.10
C GLN A 157 -2.71 18.50 -8.00
N PHE A 158 -2.65 19.56 -8.81
CA PHE A 158 -1.52 19.82 -9.72
C PHE A 158 -0.30 20.43 -9.04
N TYR A 159 -0.49 21.14 -7.91
CA TYR A 159 0.60 21.73 -7.14
C TYR A 159 1.03 20.87 -5.94
N GLN A 160 0.33 19.77 -5.68
CA GLN A 160 0.81 18.77 -4.75
C GLN A 160 2.10 18.15 -5.29
N TYR A 161 3.16 18.24 -4.50
CA TYR A 161 4.43 17.57 -4.80
C TYR A 161 4.18 16.08 -5.07
N GLN A 162 4.43 15.68 -6.31
CA GLN A 162 4.50 14.28 -6.72
C GLN A 162 5.99 13.92 -6.80
N PRO A 163 6.52 13.12 -5.86
CA PRO A 163 7.91 12.70 -5.92
C PRO A 163 8.18 11.94 -7.23
N THR A 164 9.19 12.38 -7.99
CA THR A 164 9.69 11.67 -9.18
C THR A 164 10.46 10.39 -8.83
N GLU A 165 10.91 10.27 -7.59
CA GLU A 165 11.52 9.07 -7.01
C GLU A 165 10.79 8.71 -5.72
N ILE A 166 10.34 7.46 -5.62
CA ILE A 166 9.62 6.98 -4.44
C ILE A 166 10.64 6.71 -3.31
N ILE A 167 10.64 7.56 -2.28
CA ILE A 167 11.43 7.37 -1.07
C ILE A 167 10.64 6.44 -0.15
N LEU A 168 11.04 5.16 -0.09
CA LEU A 168 10.55 4.25 0.94
C LEU A 168 10.97 4.80 2.29
N SER A 169 9.98 5.17 3.09
CA SER A 169 10.13 5.84 4.37
C SER A 169 9.59 4.95 5.47
N GLU A 170 10.31 4.92 6.58
CA GLU A 170 9.83 4.32 7.81
C GLU A 170 9.11 5.39 8.63
N GLY A 171 7.86 5.12 8.97
CA GLY A 171 6.98 5.95 9.76
C GLY A 171 6.76 5.38 11.14
N ARG A 172 6.34 6.23 12.08
CA ARG A 172 5.89 5.84 13.42
C ARG A 172 4.50 6.38 13.68
N LEU A 173 3.58 5.49 14.04
CA LEU A 173 2.26 5.84 14.54
C LEU A 173 2.34 6.05 16.05
N VAL A 174 1.94 7.22 16.54
CA VAL A 174 2.01 7.59 17.96
C VAL A 174 0.67 8.06 18.49
N ASP A 175 0.44 7.89 19.78
CA ASP A 175 -0.73 8.45 20.47
C ASP A 175 -0.52 9.92 20.87
N SER A 176 -1.51 10.51 21.53
CA SER A 176 -1.45 11.89 22.04
C SER A 176 -0.37 12.13 23.12
N GLN A 177 0.18 11.07 23.72
CA GLN A 177 1.26 11.12 24.70
C GLN A 177 2.65 10.95 24.06
N GLY A 178 2.70 10.60 22.77
CA GLY A 178 3.91 10.30 22.02
C GLY A 178 4.35 8.84 22.10
N ASP A 179 3.55 7.97 22.71
CA ASP A 179 3.82 6.54 22.81
C ASP A 179 3.55 5.86 21.46
N GLY A 180 4.43 4.93 21.06
CA GLY A 180 4.30 4.18 19.81
C GLY A 180 3.12 3.21 19.85
N VAL A 181 2.25 3.23 18.83
CA VAL A 181 1.03 2.42 18.78
C VAL A 181 1.28 1.15 17.96
N VAL A 182 1.34 0.01 18.63
CA VAL A 182 1.62 -1.32 18.07
C VAL A 182 0.30 -2.07 17.83
N GLY A 183 0.23 -2.83 16.73
CA GLY A 183 -0.92 -3.71 16.45
C GLY A 183 -2.03 -3.07 15.62
N VAL A 184 -1.78 -1.94 14.97
CA VAL A 184 -2.73 -1.24 14.08
C VAL A 184 -2.44 -1.62 12.63
N ASN A 185 -3.47 -2.01 11.89
CA ASN A 185 -3.36 -2.28 10.46
C ASN A 185 -3.10 -0.96 9.71
N TYR A 186 -2.15 -0.96 8.78
CA TYR A 186 -1.94 0.13 7.84
C TYR A 186 -2.06 -0.36 6.41
N TYR A 187 -2.59 0.50 5.55
CA TYR A 187 -2.83 0.24 4.14
C TYR A 187 -2.36 1.45 3.35
N THR A 188 -1.49 1.22 2.39
CA THR A 188 -1.00 2.22 1.46
C THR A 188 -1.06 1.67 0.04
N ASN A 189 -0.77 2.51 -0.95
CA ASN A 189 -0.65 2.05 -2.32
C ASN A 189 0.59 1.16 -2.52
N SER A 190 1.64 1.39 -1.74
CA SER A 190 2.91 0.65 -1.85
C SER A 190 3.01 -0.58 -0.96
N GLY A 191 2.10 -0.74 0.00
CA GLY A 191 2.07 -1.93 0.85
C GLY A 191 0.99 -1.86 1.92
N ARG A 192 0.91 -2.94 2.70
CA ARG A 192 0.06 -3.00 3.90
C ARG A 192 0.77 -3.82 4.97
N GLY A 193 0.37 -3.64 6.21
CA GLY A 193 0.94 -4.40 7.31
C GLY A 193 0.28 -4.06 8.63
N VAL A 194 0.98 -4.36 9.71
CA VAL A 194 0.59 -4.02 11.08
C VAL A 194 1.73 -3.23 11.69
N THR A 195 1.43 -2.16 12.44
CA THR A 195 2.46 -1.37 13.12
C THR A 195 3.26 -2.24 14.09
N GLY A 196 4.58 -2.19 13.93
CA GLY A 196 5.56 -3.00 14.65
C GLY A 196 5.99 -2.38 15.98
N GLU A 197 7.17 -2.75 16.46
CA GLU A 197 7.76 -2.19 17.69
C GLU A 197 7.83 -0.65 17.59
N ASN A 198 7.58 0.07 18.68
CA ASN A 198 7.49 1.54 18.70
C ASN A 198 6.49 2.19 17.71
N GLY A 199 5.55 1.41 17.17
CA GLY A 199 4.55 1.87 16.21
C GLY A 199 5.08 2.03 14.79
N GLU A 200 6.18 1.34 14.45
CA GLU A 200 6.85 1.44 13.15
C GLU A 200 6.01 0.85 12.00
N PHE A 201 6.02 1.52 10.84
CA PHE A 201 5.39 1.04 9.61
C PHE A 201 6.11 1.60 8.39
N SER A 202 5.96 0.96 7.22
CA SER A 202 6.59 1.42 5.97
C SER A 202 5.58 2.08 5.04
N PHE A 203 5.98 3.20 4.44
CA PHE A 203 5.18 3.91 3.43
C PHE A 203 6.08 4.64 2.42
N SER A 204 5.50 5.00 1.28
CA SER A 204 6.12 5.80 0.24
C SER A 204 5.76 7.27 0.41
N TRP A 205 6.75 8.17 0.40
CA TRP A 205 6.50 9.60 0.57
C TRP A 205 5.47 10.13 -0.45
N GLY A 206 4.48 10.87 0.05
CA GLY A 206 3.41 11.48 -0.72
C GLY A 206 2.15 10.63 -0.87
N GLU A 207 2.16 9.33 -0.51
CA GLU A 207 0.99 8.46 -0.60
C GLU A 207 -0.01 8.68 0.54
N THR A 208 -1.25 8.24 0.36
CA THR A 208 -2.23 8.17 1.45
C THR A 208 -2.03 6.87 2.23
N ILE A 209 -1.95 6.99 3.54
CA ILE A 209 -1.84 5.88 4.48
C ILE A 209 -3.17 5.81 5.24
N SER A 210 -3.88 4.70 5.10
CA SER A 210 -5.10 4.41 5.84
C SER A 210 -4.79 3.47 6.99
N PHE A 211 -5.32 3.75 8.17
CA PHE A 211 -5.14 2.96 9.39
C PHE A 211 -6.47 2.38 9.87
N GLY A 212 -6.40 1.17 10.43
CA GLY A 212 -7.57 0.45 10.94
C GLY A 212 -7.20 -0.62 11.97
N ILE A 213 -8.21 -1.21 12.58
CA ILE A 213 -8.08 -2.41 13.40
C ILE A 213 -9.02 -3.44 12.78
N ASP A 214 -8.45 -4.39 12.05
CA ASP A 214 -9.24 -5.36 11.29
C ASP A 214 -10.23 -4.63 10.34
N THR A 215 -11.54 -4.87 10.46
CA THR A 215 -12.59 -4.17 9.70
C THR A 215 -12.90 -2.74 10.16
N PHE A 216 -12.38 -2.29 11.31
CA PHE A 216 -12.65 -0.96 11.86
C PHE A 216 -11.72 0.11 11.27
N GLU A 217 -12.28 1.23 10.81
CA GLU A 217 -11.53 2.34 10.22
C GLU A 217 -11.20 3.40 11.25
N LEU A 218 -9.90 3.61 11.47
CA LEU A 218 -9.44 4.76 12.26
C LEU A 218 -9.46 6.00 11.35
N GLY A 219 -8.83 5.93 10.18
CA GLY A 219 -8.87 7.02 9.21
C GLY A 219 -7.65 7.00 8.30
N SER A 220 -7.34 8.12 7.68
CA SER A 220 -6.22 8.20 6.74
C SER A 220 -5.51 9.53 6.81
N VAL A 221 -4.25 9.53 6.39
CA VAL A 221 -3.39 10.71 6.37
C VAL A 221 -2.44 10.63 5.19
N ARG A 222 -1.94 11.77 4.74
CA ARG A 222 -0.89 11.78 3.72
C ARG A 222 0.47 11.51 4.35
N GLY A 223 1.21 10.56 3.82
CA GLY A 223 2.58 10.22 4.20
C GLY A 223 3.57 11.28 3.76
N ASN A 224 3.62 12.42 4.45
CA ASN A 224 4.55 13.51 4.18
C ASN A 224 5.43 13.84 5.41
N LYS A 225 5.54 12.88 6.34
CA LYS A 225 6.35 12.97 7.55
C LYS A 225 6.55 11.59 8.18
N SER A 226 7.59 11.43 8.97
CA SER A 226 7.99 10.16 9.59
C SER A 226 7.27 9.85 10.92
N THR A 227 6.52 10.80 11.48
CA THR A 227 5.74 10.55 12.71
C THR A 227 4.34 11.08 12.53
N ILE A 228 3.38 10.19 12.73
CA ILE A 228 1.95 10.41 12.51
C ILE A 228 1.26 10.17 13.84
N ALA A 229 0.56 11.18 14.35
CA ALA A 229 -0.25 11.03 15.55
C ALA A 229 -1.63 10.47 15.18
N LEU A 230 -2.23 9.69 16.08
CA LEU A 230 -3.61 9.20 15.95
C LEU A 230 -4.62 10.34 15.71
N THR A 231 -4.36 11.51 16.30
CA THR A 231 -5.20 12.70 16.15
C THR A 231 -5.20 13.29 14.75
N GLU A 232 -4.27 12.90 13.88
CA GLU A 232 -4.15 13.40 12.52
C GLU A 232 -4.85 12.52 11.48
N LEU A 233 -5.45 11.41 11.92
CA LEU A 233 -6.14 10.47 11.05
C LEU A 233 -7.57 10.93 10.70
N GLY A 234 -8.03 12.05 11.26
CA GLY A 234 -9.35 12.62 11.05
C GLY A 234 -9.40 14.11 11.38
N ASP A 235 -10.59 14.69 11.33
CA ASP A 235 -10.82 16.04 11.87
C ASP A 235 -10.61 16.07 13.40
N GLU A 236 -10.63 17.27 14.00
CA GLU A 236 -10.29 17.47 15.41
C GLU A 236 -11.05 16.54 16.37
N VAL A 237 -12.36 16.34 16.12
CA VAL A 237 -13.20 15.47 16.95
C VAL A 237 -12.88 14.00 16.68
N ARG A 238 -12.86 13.59 15.41
CA ARG A 238 -12.60 12.21 15.01
C ARG A 238 -11.21 11.75 15.47
N GLY A 239 -10.19 12.56 15.23
CA GLY A 239 -8.81 12.31 15.65
C GLY A 239 -8.69 12.11 17.16
N ALA A 240 -9.31 12.98 17.96
CA ALA A 240 -9.32 12.83 19.41
C ALA A 240 -10.08 11.57 19.88
N ASN A 241 -11.15 11.18 19.17
CA ASN A 241 -11.89 9.95 19.49
C ASN A 241 -11.13 8.69 19.09
N ILE A 242 -10.35 8.71 18.00
CA ILE A 242 -9.42 7.64 17.63
C ILE A 242 -8.40 7.45 18.76
N ASP A 243 -7.80 8.54 19.23
CA ASP A 243 -6.85 8.51 20.34
C ASP A 243 -7.49 7.92 21.61
N GLN A 244 -8.70 8.35 21.98
CA GLN A 244 -9.46 7.79 23.10
C GLN A 244 -9.80 6.30 22.91
N LEU A 245 -10.16 5.87 21.71
CA LEU A 245 -10.46 4.47 21.39
C LEU A 245 -9.22 3.59 21.58
N ILE A 246 -8.07 4.02 21.06
CA ILE A 246 -6.81 3.30 21.23
C ILE A 246 -6.44 3.25 22.71
N HIS A 247 -6.55 4.36 23.45
CA HIS A 247 -6.31 4.37 24.90
C HIS A 247 -7.23 3.41 25.67
N ARG A 248 -8.48 3.24 25.21
CA ARG A 248 -9.46 2.35 25.82
C ARG A 248 -9.13 0.86 25.61
N TYR A 249 -8.73 0.48 24.40
CA TYR A 249 -8.56 -0.92 24.02
C TYR A 249 -7.11 -1.40 23.97
N SER A 250 -6.14 -0.50 24.04
CA SER A 250 -4.73 -0.86 24.16
C SER A 250 -4.30 -1.11 25.60
N LYS A 251 -3.20 -1.85 25.74
CA LYS A 251 -2.48 -2.02 27.00
C LYS A 251 -1.17 -1.24 26.95
N ALA A 252 -0.72 -0.73 28.09
CA ALA A 252 0.62 -0.18 28.21
C ALA A 252 1.66 -1.28 27.92
N GLY A 253 2.50 -1.04 26.92
CA GLY A 253 3.62 -1.89 26.55
C GLY A 253 4.91 -1.49 27.27
N GLN A 254 6.03 -2.03 26.81
CA GLN A 254 7.37 -1.60 27.25
C GLN A 254 7.85 -0.42 26.39
N ASN A 255 8.79 0.38 26.91
CA ASN A 255 9.47 1.43 26.14
C ASN A 255 8.56 2.50 25.51
N HIS A 256 7.61 3.09 26.25
CA HIS A 256 6.70 4.14 25.72
C HIS A 256 5.91 3.65 24.51
N THR A 257 5.28 2.48 24.66
CA THR A 257 4.40 1.91 23.63
C THR A 257 3.03 1.57 24.19
N ARG A 258 2.03 1.62 23.31
CA ARG A 258 0.70 1.07 23.52
C ARG A 258 0.48 -0.07 22.56
N VAL A 259 0.03 -1.20 23.07
CA VAL A 259 -0.19 -2.41 22.28
C VAL A 259 -1.68 -2.67 22.18
N VAL A 260 -2.21 -2.68 20.96
CA VAL A 260 -3.58 -3.14 20.67
C VAL A 260 -3.57 -4.67 20.68
N PRO A 261 -4.25 -5.34 21.64
CA PRO A 261 -4.25 -6.81 21.72
C PRO A 261 -4.98 -7.45 20.54
N ASP A 262 -4.57 -8.68 20.17
CA ASP A 262 -5.22 -9.45 19.12
C ASP A 262 -6.71 -9.76 19.43
N GLU A 263 -7.10 -9.76 20.71
CA GLU A 263 -8.51 -9.90 21.11
C GLU A 263 -9.38 -8.78 20.55
N VAL A 264 -8.88 -7.55 20.49
CA VAL A 264 -9.61 -6.40 19.93
C VAL A 264 -9.89 -6.64 18.44
N ARG A 265 -8.86 -7.06 17.71
CA ARG A 265 -8.94 -7.40 16.28
C ARG A 265 -9.97 -8.50 16.04
N LYS A 266 -9.89 -9.60 16.81
CA LYS A 266 -10.83 -10.72 16.71
C LYS A 266 -12.28 -10.30 16.96
N VAL A 267 -12.53 -9.45 17.95
CA VAL A 267 -13.90 -8.96 18.21
C VAL A 267 -14.37 -8.06 17.07
N PHE A 268 -13.54 -7.14 16.58
CA PHE A 268 -13.93 -6.27 15.46
C PHE A 268 -14.20 -7.07 14.16
N ALA A 269 -13.46 -8.17 13.93
CA ALA A 269 -13.70 -9.07 12.82
C ALA A 269 -15.09 -9.75 12.85
N GLU A 270 -15.72 -9.89 14.03
CA GLU A 270 -17.07 -10.46 14.16
C GLU A 270 -18.18 -9.52 13.63
N TYR A 271 -17.86 -8.25 13.37
CA TYR A 271 -18.81 -7.21 12.92
C TYR A 271 -18.44 -6.62 11.55
N PRO A 272 -18.30 -7.43 10.49
CA PRO A 272 -17.90 -6.94 9.18
C PRO A 272 -18.94 -5.98 8.62
N ASN A 273 -18.47 -4.87 8.05
CA ASN A 273 -19.25 -3.80 7.40
C ASN A 273 -20.06 -2.87 8.33
N VAL A 274 -20.26 -3.21 9.60
CA VAL A 274 -21.13 -2.42 10.50
C VAL A 274 -20.39 -1.83 11.70
N ILE A 275 -19.15 -2.27 11.98
CA ILE A 275 -18.42 -1.83 13.17
C ILE A 275 -18.22 -0.30 13.24
N ASN A 276 -18.01 0.36 12.10
CA ASN A 276 -17.89 1.83 12.01
C ASN A 276 -19.23 2.56 12.22
N GLU A 277 -20.36 1.87 12.05
CA GLU A 277 -21.70 2.41 12.37
C GLU A 277 -22.02 2.22 13.86
N ILE A 278 -21.54 1.11 14.45
CA ILE A 278 -21.75 0.79 15.87
C ILE A 278 -20.87 1.66 16.78
N ILE A 279 -19.59 1.82 16.45
CA ILE A 279 -18.66 2.68 17.17
C ILE A 279 -18.44 3.94 16.34
N ASN A 280 -19.16 5.00 16.68
CA ASN A 280 -19.14 6.25 15.92
C ASN A 280 -18.05 7.19 16.46
N LEU A 281 -16.97 7.35 15.69
CA LEU A 281 -15.85 8.24 16.01
C LEU A 281 -16.17 9.73 15.81
N SER A 282 -17.31 10.09 15.23
CA SER A 282 -17.70 11.49 15.00
C SER A 282 -18.53 12.07 16.15
N LEU A 283 -18.79 11.29 17.20
CA LEU A 283 -19.54 11.76 18.37
C LEU A 283 -18.78 12.81 19.17
N SER A 284 -19.52 13.65 19.90
CA SER A 284 -18.91 14.68 20.76
C SER A 284 -17.98 14.04 21.81
N ASN A 285 -16.80 14.64 22.00
CA ASN A 285 -15.71 14.07 22.78
C ASN A 285 -15.53 14.74 24.16
N GLY A 286 -16.54 15.49 24.62
CA GLY A 286 -16.53 16.15 25.92
C GLY A 286 -15.77 17.48 25.96
N ALA A 287 -15.51 18.11 24.81
CA ALA A 287 -14.81 19.38 24.74
C ALA A 287 -15.49 20.48 25.57
N THR A 288 -14.66 21.30 26.21
CA THR A 288 -15.09 22.52 26.90
C THR A 288 -14.99 23.69 25.93
N LEU A 289 -16.14 24.28 25.58
CA LEU A 289 -16.20 25.50 24.79
C LEU A 289 -16.16 26.71 25.72
N GLY A 290 -15.23 27.62 25.47
CA GLY A 290 -15.13 28.89 26.17
C GLY A 290 -15.20 30.05 25.18
N GLU A 291 -16.32 30.76 25.13
CA GLU A 291 -16.40 32.10 24.54
C GLU A 291 -16.60 33.12 25.68
N GLY A 292 -15.51 33.66 26.21
CA GLY A 292 -15.56 34.66 27.29
C GLY A 292 -15.85 34.06 28.67
N GLU A 293 -16.81 34.64 29.43
CA GLU A 293 -17.12 34.25 30.82
C GLU A 293 -17.98 32.97 30.94
N GLN A 294 -18.53 32.44 29.84
CA GLN A 294 -19.32 31.21 29.86
C GLN A 294 -18.48 30.01 29.38
N VAL A 295 -18.30 29.07 30.30
CA VAL A 295 -17.68 27.77 30.05
C VAL A 295 -18.80 26.75 29.85
N VAL A 296 -18.94 26.22 28.64
CA VAL A 296 -19.90 25.17 28.31
C VAL A 296 -19.16 23.86 28.16
N ASN A 297 -19.46 22.90 29.04
CA ASN A 297 -18.95 21.54 28.92
C ASN A 297 -19.91 20.72 28.07
N LEU A 298 -19.43 20.26 26.91
CA LEU A 298 -20.20 19.32 26.10
C LEU A 298 -20.17 17.93 26.76
N PRO A 299 -21.25 17.14 26.63
CA PRO A 299 -21.19 15.73 27.00
C PRO A 299 -20.16 14.98 26.13
N ASN A 300 -19.56 13.93 26.69
CA ASN A 300 -18.70 13.02 25.93
C ASN A 300 -19.55 11.85 25.41
N GLU A 301 -20.34 12.11 24.37
CA GLU A 301 -21.18 11.10 23.74
C GLU A 301 -20.37 9.93 23.18
N PHE A 302 -19.12 10.18 22.75
CA PHE A 302 -18.21 9.13 22.31
C PHE A 302 -17.94 8.09 23.40
N ILE A 303 -17.74 8.49 24.65
CA ILE A 303 -17.55 7.53 25.76
C ILE A 303 -18.88 6.96 26.25
N GLU A 304 -19.96 7.75 26.24
CA GLU A 304 -21.29 7.28 26.67
C GLU A 304 -21.81 6.12 25.80
N GLN A 305 -21.43 6.06 24.51
CA GLN A 305 -21.89 5.00 23.61
C GLN A 305 -21.54 3.59 24.15
N PHE A 306 -20.40 3.43 24.83
CA PHE A 306 -19.97 2.14 25.37
C PHE A 306 -20.76 1.68 26.61
N LYS A 307 -21.72 2.47 27.12
CA LYS A 307 -22.56 2.10 28.26
C LYS A 307 -23.87 1.43 27.87
N THR A 308 -24.28 1.53 26.60
CA THR A 308 -25.56 1.01 26.10
C THR A 308 -25.45 0.41 24.70
N GLY A 309 -26.48 -0.32 24.25
CA GLY A 309 -26.56 -0.84 22.88
C GLY A 309 -25.44 -1.81 22.50
N GLN A 310 -25.20 -1.93 21.18
CA GLN A 310 -24.19 -2.85 20.63
C GLN A 310 -22.75 -2.42 20.95
N ALA A 311 -22.48 -1.12 21.07
CA ALA A 311 -21.16 -0.64 21.47
C ALA A 311 -20.77 -1.14 22.88
N LYS A 312 -21.72 -1.24 23.81
CA LYS A 312 -21.51 -1.88 25.13
C LYS A 312 -21.21 -3.37 25.02
N GLU A 313 -21.91 -4.09 24.15
CA GLU A 313 -21.71 -5.52 23.97
C GLU A 313 -20.29 -5.81 23.45
N ILE A 314 -19.84 -5.04 22.46
CA ILE A 314 -18.48 -5.09 21.93
C ILE A 314 -17.46 -4.73 23.02
N ASP A 315 -17.67 -3.63 23.73
CA ASP A 315 -16.80 -3.18 24.81
C ASP A 315 -16.64 -4.25 25.91
N THR A 316 -17.75 -4.88 26.29
CA THR A 316 -17.77 -5.96 27.27
C THR A 316 -17.04 -7.20 26.74
N ALA A 317 -17.22 -7.54 25.46
CA ALA A 317 -16.56 -8.69 24.83
C ALA A 317 -15.04 -8.51 24.76
N ILE A 318 -14.57 -7.28 24.52
CA ILE A 318 -13.15 -6.94 24.55
C ILE A 318 -12.64 -6.98 25.99
N CYS A 319 -13.26 -6.23 26.90
CA CYS A 319 -12.82 -6.10 28.30
C CYS A 319 -12.89 -7.42 29.09
N ALA A 320 -13.75 -8.36 28.70
CA ALA A 320 -13.79 -9.69 29.32
C ALA A 320 -12.61 -10.60 28.91
N LYS A 321 -11.95 -10.28 27.79
CA LYS A 321 -10.86 -11.09 27.19
C LYS A 321 -9.49 -10.43 27.35
N THR A 322 -9.42 -9.12 27.59
CA THR A 322 -8.19 -8.35 27.85
C THR A 322 -7.93 -8.16 29.34
#